data_AF-A0A3E0K9L6-F1
#
_entry.id   AF-A0A3E0K9L6-F1
#
_cell.length_a   1.000
_cell.length_b   1.000
_cell.length_c   1.000
_cell.angle_alpha   90.00
_cell.angle_beta   90.00
_cell.angle_gamma   90.00
#
_symmetry.space_group_name_H-M   'P 1'
#
loop_
_entity.id
_entity.type
_entity.pdbx_description
1 polymer ?
#
loop_
_entity_poly.entity_id
_entity_poly.type
_entity_poly.pdbx_seq_one_letter_code
_entity_poly.pdbx_strand_id
1 'polypeptide(L)' 'MLWRARPPSPCVLTLPRPAGTVARAESGRLDCAVREPGVYRVEAHLPGRRGTRPWVFANPIYVR' A
#
# COMPACT_ATOMS: atom_id res chain seq x y z
N MET A 1 15.61 2.34 2.08
CA MET A 1 15.30 0.89 2.21
C MET A 1 14.30 0.49 1.12
N LEU A 2 14.41 -0.70 0.50
CA LEU A 2 13.44 -1.17 -0.50
C LEU A 2 12.33 -1.98 0.20
N TRP A 3 11.09 -1.57 -0.01
CA TRP A 3 9.91 -2.18 0.62
C TRP A 3 9.10 -2.92 -0.42
N ARG A 4 8.59 -4.10 -0.04
CA ARG A 4 7.81 -4.97 -0.90
C ARG A 4 6.54 -5.41 -0.21
N ALA A 5 5.40 -5.19 -0.86
CA ALA A 5 4.12 -5.74 -0.46
C ALA A 5 3.57 -6.66 -1.55
N ARG A 6 3.07 -7.83 -1.14
CA ARG A 6 2.40 -8.82 -2.01
C ARG A 6 1.13 -9.28 -1.28
N PRO A 7 -0.07 -8.95 -1.80
CA PRO A 7 -1.34 -9.39 -1.25
C PRO A 7 -1.64 -10.82 -1.73
N PRO A 8 -2.48 -11.57 -0.99
CA PRO A 8 -2.88 -12.92 -1.39
C PRO A 8 -3.88 -12.95 -2.57
N SER A 9 -4.48 -11.82 -2.93
CA SER A 9 -5.47 -11.69 -4.02
C SER A 9 -5.19 -10.42 -4.84
N PRO A 10 -5.50 -10.40 -6.15
CA PRO A 10 -5.40 -9.20 -6.98
C PRO A 10 -6.16 -8.02 -6.36
N CYS A 11 -5.46 -6.91 -6.18
CA CYS A 11 -5.99 -5.70 -5.61
C CYS A 11 -5.14 -4.51 -6.03
N VAL A 12 -5.70 -3.31 -5.84
CA VAL A 12 -4.94 -2.07 -5.96
C VAL A 12 -4.28 -1.77 -4.63
N LEU A 13 -2.97 -1.65 -4.64
CA LEU A 13 -2.16 -1.25 -3.50
C LEU A 13 -1.86 0.24 -3.56
N THR A 14 -2.00 0.94 -2.43
CA THR A 14 -1.59 2.33 -2.26
C THR A 14 -0.75 2.48 -1.00
N LEU A 15 0.26 3.35 -1.07
CA LEU A 15 1.04 3.79 0.08
C LEU A 15 0.71 5.28 0.31
N PRO A 16 -0.32 5.60 1.10
CA PRO A 16 -0.64 6.98 1.45
C PRO A 16 0.36 7.55 2.47
N ARG A 17 0.55 8.86 2.37
CA ARG A 17 1.21 9.74 3.33
C ARG A 17 0.35 10.98 3.55
N PRO A 18 0.58 11.76 4.62
CA PRO A 18 -0.17 13.00 4.85
C PRO A 18 -0.11 13.98 3.66
N ALA A 19 1.01 13.99 2.92
CA ALA A 19 1.20 14.81 1.72
C ALA A 19 0.61 14.20 0.44
N GLY A 20 0.01 13.01 0.48
CA GLY A 20 -0.57 12.31 -0.67
C GLY A 20 -0.07 10.87 -0.84
N THR A 21 -0.42 10.26 -1.98
CA THR A 21 -0.01 8.88 -2.28
C THR A 21 1.41 8.86 -2.84
N VAL A 22 2.33 8.19 -2.15
CA VAL A 22 3.73 8.07 -2.57
C VAL A 22 3.98 6.89 -3.51
N ALA A 23 3.11 5.88 -3.49
CA ALA A 23 3.20 4.77 -4.43
C ALA A 23 1.82 4.12 -4.64
N ARG A 24 1.57 3.64 -5.86
CA ARG A 24 0.37 2.89 -6.24
C ARG A 24 0.74 1.75 -7.18
N ALA A 25 0.10 0.60 -7.02
CA ALA A 25 0.25 -0.52 -7.94
C ALA A 25 -1.08 -1.27 -8.12
N GLU A 26 -1.42 -1.61 -9.36
CA GLU A 26 -2.65 -2.34 -9.70
C GLU A 26 -2.40 -3.84 -9.96
N SER A 27 -1.13 -4.23 -10.08
CA SER A 27 -0.69 -5.58 -10.40
C SER A 27 -0.61 -6.54 -9.20
N GLY A 28 -1.10 -6.13 -8.02
CA GLY A 28 -0.94 -6.92 -6.80
C GLY A 28 0.51 -7.04 -6.32
N ARG A 29 1.39 -6.11 -6.67
CA ARG A 29 2.72 -6.00 -6.06
C ARG A 29 3.15 -4.55 -6.00
N LEU A 30 3.57 -4.10 -4.82
CA LEU A 30 4.12 -2.77 -4.62
C LEU A 30 5.59 -2.91 -4.22
N ASP A 31 6.50 -2.38 -5.04
CA ASP A 31 7.89 -2.16 -4.66
C ASP A 31 8.10 -0.64 -4.53
N CYS A 32 8.56 -0.17 -3.38
CA CYS A 32 8.76 1.26 -3.11
C CYS A 32 10.04 1.50 -2.33
N ALA A 33 10.83 2.50 -2.75
CA ALA A 33 12.00 2.94 -2.01
C ALA A 33 11.57 3.98 -0.96
N VAL A 34 11.68 3.63 0.31
CA VAL A 34 11.43 4.54 1.43
C VAL A 34 12.75 5.16 1.87
N ARG A 35 12.80 6.49 1.92
CA ARG A 35 14.02 7.28 2.22
C ARG A 35 13.92 8.08 3.52
N GLU A 36 12.72 8.27 4.03
CA GLU A 36 12.47 9.07 5.23
C GLU A 36 12.06 8.16 6.39
N PRO A 37 12.46 8.49 7.62
CA PRO A 37 11.85 7.90 8.81
C PRO A 37 10.35 8.22 8.90
N GLY A 38 9.61 7.39 9.63
CA GLY A 38 8.22 7.63 9.97
C GLY A 38 7.32 6.41 9.85
N VAL A 39 6.01 6.66 9.85
CA VAL A 39 4.99 5.61 9.83
C VAL A 39 4.50 5.37 8.41
N TYR A 40 4.50 4.10 8.00
CA TYR A 40 4.08 3.66 6.67
C TYR A 40 2.95 2.64 6.80
N ARG A 41 1.88 2.80 6.02
CA ARG A 41 0.78 1.86 5.91
C ARG A 41 0.49 1.58 4.45
N VAL A 42 0.44 0.32 4.06
CA VAL A 42 -0.06 -0.07 2.74
C VAL A 42 -1.56 -0.33 2.85
N GLU A 43 -2.32 0.25 1.95
CA GLU A 43 -3.76 0.02 1.82
C GLU A 43 -4.01 -0.83 0.58
N ALA A 44 -4.79 -1.90 0.73
CA ALA A 44 -5.26 -2.70 -0.39
C ALA A 44 -6.72 -2.36 -0.67
N HIS A 45 -7.07 -2.26 -1.94
CA HIS A 45 -8.42 -1.97 -2.41
C HIS A 45 -8.83 -3.09 -3.36
N LEU A 46 -9.85 -3.85 -2.98
CA LEU A 46 -10.36 -4.93 -3.82
C LEU A 46 -11.31 -4.37 -4.89
N PRO A 47 -11.15 -4.76 -6.15
CA PRO A 47 -12.15 -4.49 -7.17
C PRO A 47 -13.41 -5.30 -6.85
N GLY A 48 -14.56 -4.63 -6.75
CA GLY A 48 -15.85 -5.26 -6.53
C GLY A 48 -16.86 -4.85 -7.59
N ARG A 49 -17.96 -5.62 -7.72
CA ARG A 49 -19.06 -5.34 -8.66
C ARG A 49 -19.70 -3.95 -8.51
N ARG A 50 -19.52 -3.29 -7.35
CA ARG A 50 -20.05 -1.94 -7.06
C ARG A 50 -18.94 -0.94 -6.72
N GLY A 51 -17.76 -1.10 -7.32
CA GLY A 51 -16.60 -0.24 -7.08
C GLY A 51 -15.59 -0.87 -6.11
N THR A 52 -14.53 -0.10 -5.82
CA THR A 52 -13.41 -0.53 -4.99
C THR A 52 -13.80 -0.54 -3.51
N ARG A 53 -13.57 -1.67 -2.83
CA ARG A 53 -13.77 -1.78 -1.38
C ARG A 53 -12.43 -1.66 -0.66
N PRO A 54 -12.31 -0.82 0.38
CA PRO A 54 -11.11 -0.78 1.20
C PRO A 54 -10.96 -2.13 1.92
N TRP A 55 -9.75 -2.68 1.86
CA TRP A 55 -9.38 -3.92 2.55
C TRP A 55 -7.95 -3.73 3.09
N VAL A 56 -7.80 -3.36 4.35
CA VAL A 56 -6.47 -3.11 4.92
C VAL A 56 -5.91 -4.40 5.51
N PHE A 57 -4.70 -4.78 5.09
CA PHE A 57 -3.98 -5.97 5.56
C PHE A 57 -2.76 -5.66 6.45
N ALA A 58 -2.40 -4.38 6.65
CA ALA A 58 -1.13 -4.03 7.28
C ALA A 58 -1.30 -3.12 8.51
N ASN A 59 -0.71 -3.58 9.62
CA ASN A 59 -0.36 -2.71 10.75
C ASN A 59 0.66 -1.66 10.28
N PRO A 60 0.68 -0.45 10.89
CA PRO A 60 1.67 0.56 10.58
C PRO A 60 3.08 0.02 10.81
N ILE A 61 3.96 0.26 9.84
CA ILE A 61 5.36 -0.10 9.94
C ILE A 61 6.14 1.19 10.23
N TYR A 62 6.93 1.14 11.31
CA TYR A 62 7.71 2.28 11.80
C TYR A 62 9.13 2.16 11.27
N VAL A 63 9.56 3.16 10.50
CA VAL A 63 10.94 3.33 10.05
C VAL A 63 11.61 4.34 10.95
N ARG A 64 12.76 3.97 11.52
CA ARG A 64 13.65 4.86 12.28
C ARG A 64 14.90 5.13 11.47
#